data_AF-A0A9E5R7B1-F1
#
_entry.id   AF-A0A9E5R7B1-F1
#
_cell.length_a   1.000
_cell.length_b   1.000
_cell.length_c   1.000
_cell.angle_alpha   90.00
_cell.angle_beta   90.00
_cell.angle_gamma   90.00
#
_symmetry.space_group_name_H-M   'P 1'
#
loop_
_entity.id
_entity.type
_entity.pdbx_description
1 polymer ?
#
loop_
_entity_poly.entity_id
_entity_poly.type
_entity_poly.pdbx_seq_one_letter_code
_entity_poly.pdbx_strand_id
1 'polypeptide(L)'
;MNGDDYFEASFLILRESSAIASPMANLFYEFYTDESDLAARLERDAEKTQVIIGNPSQQARFVPFGQAQSPALTDYADGINTLTFLLSLGQSKS
;
A
#
# COMPACT_ATOMS: atom_id res chain seq x y z
N MET A 1 -22.09 13.58 10.95
CA MET A 1 -21.22 13.07 12.03
C MET A 1 -21.80 13.64 13.33
N ASN A 2 -22.72 12.91 13.96
CA ASN A 2 -23.71 13.44 14.93
C ASN A 2 -23.64 12.77 16.31
N GLY A 3 -22.45 12.44 16.83
CA GLY A 3 -22.31 12.05 18.25
C GLY A 3 -22.92 10.69 18.65
N ASP A 4 -23.05 9.75 17.72
CA ASP A 4 -23.51 8.39 18.02
C ASP A 4 -22.34 7.49 18.46
N ASP A 5 -22.59 6.61 19.43
CA ASP A 5 -21.68 5.53 19.82
C ASP A 5 -21.78 4.37 18.81
N TYR A 6 -20.65 4.01 18.20
CA TYR A 6 -20.54 2.89 17.27
C TYR A 6 -19.85 1.70 17.95
N PHE A 7 -20.48 0.53 17.89
CA PHE A 7 -19.87 -0.75 18.27
C PHE A 7 -19.73 -1.62 17.01
N GLU A 8 -18.50 -1.91 16.60
CA GLU A 8 -18.21 -2.78 15.45
C GLU A 8 -17.84 -4.19 15.88
N ALA A 9 -18.47 -5.18 15.24
CA ALA A 9 -18.09 -6.58 15.37
C ALA A 9 -16.78 -6.84 14.61
N SER A 10 -15.66 -6.68 15.31
CA SER A 10 -14.30 -6.86 14.80
C SER A 10 -13.98 -8.35 14.61
N PHE A 11 -14.45 -8.96 13.52
CA PHE A 11 -13.91 -10.25 13.09
C PHE A 11 -12.97 -10.02 11.90
N LEU A 12 -11.74 -10.53 12.04
CA LEU A 12 -10.75 -10.58 10.97
C LEU A 12 -10.71 -12.01 10.44
N ILE A 13 -10.96 -12.17 9.14
CA ILE A 13 -10.82 -13.44 8.44
C ILE A 13 -9.42 -13.49 7.84
N LEU A 14 -8.58 -14.37 8.37
CA LEU A 14 -7.32 -14.74 7.73
C LEU A 14 -7.63 -15.73 6.61
N ARG A 15 -7.18 -15.42 5.40
CA ARG A 15 -7.38 -16.29 4.24
C ARG A 15 -6.10 -16.40 3.42
N GLU A 16 -5.68 -17.62 3.14
CA GLU A 16 -4.59 -17.84 2.19
C GLU A 16 -5.04 -17.46 0.77
N SER A 17 -4.37 -16.50 0.15
CA SER A 17 -4.74 -15.95 -1.16
C SER A 17 -3.62 -15.07 -1.72
N SER A 18 -3.33 -15.20 -3.02
CA SER A 18 -2.35 -14.36 -3.72
C SER A 18 -2.95 -13.07 -4.31
N ALA A 19 -4.23 -12.79 -4.05
CA ALA A 19 -4.88 -11.57 -4.52
C ALA A 19 -4.40 -10.35 -3.71
N ILE A 20 -4.28 -9.19 -4.36
CA ILE A 20 -3.78 -7.95 -3.72
C ILE A 20 -4.88 -7.24 -2.94
N ALA A 21 -6.10 -7.17 -3.49
CA ALA A 21 -7.23 -6.52 -2.85
C ALA A 21 -8.06 -7.53 -2.04
N SER A 22 -8.18 -7.32 -0.73
CA SER A 22 -9.07 -8.11 0.13
C SER A 22 -10.44 -7.43 0.30
N PRO A 23 -11.53 -8.21 0.37
CA PRO A 23 -12.81 -7.69 0.83
C PRO A 23 -12.73 -7.15 2.27
N MET A 24 -13.73 -6.37 2.68
CA MET A 24 -13.88 -5.96 4.08
C MET A 24 -13.77 -7.14 5.04
N ALA A 25 -13.16 -6.90 6.20
CA ALA A 25 -12.91 -7.91 7.25
C ALA A 25 -12.00 -9.09 6.84
N ASN A 26 -11.33 -9.06 5.69
CA ASN A 26 -10.39 -10.11 5.29
C ASN A 26 -8.94 -9.60 5.25
N LEU A 27 -8.01 -10.40 5.79
CA LEU A 27 -6.57 -10.24 5.60
C LEU A 27 -6.06 -11.44 4.81
N PHE A 28 -5.54 -11.17 3.62
CA PHE A 28 -4.92 -12.19 2.80
C PHE A 28 -3.47 -12.41 3.22
N TYR A 29 -3.06 -13.68 3.28
CA TYR A 29 -1.70 -14.08 3.54
C TYR A 29 -1.28 -15.16 2.54
N GLU A 30 0.02 -15.38 2.45
CA GLU A 30 0.62 -16.43 1.65
C GLU A 30 1.99 -16.78 2.23
N PHE A 31 2.46 -17.99 1.94
CA PHE A 31 3.79 -18.42 2.32
C PHE A 31 4.76 -18.27 1.15
N TYR A 32 5.99 -17.89 1.45
CA TYR A 32 7.12 -17.92 0.53
C TYR A 32 8.26 -18.71 1.18
N THR A 33 9.10 -19.33 0.36
CA THR A 33 10.25 -20.14 0.83
C THR A 33 11.59 -19.50 0.49
N ASP A 34 11.61 -18.58 -0.46
CA ASP A 34 12.79 -17.90 -0.94
C ASP A 34 12.54 -16.39 -0.97
N GLU A 35 13.43 -15.62 -0.35
CA GLU A 35 13.32 -14.17 -0.28
C GLU A 35 13.55 -13.50 -1.65
N SER A 36 14.33 -14.14 -2.54
CA SER A 36 14.61 -13.60 -3.87
C SER A 36 13.38 -13.68 -4.77
N ASP A 37 12.63 -14.78 -4.71
CA ASP A 37 11.35 -14.92 -5.43
C ASP A 37 10.30 -13.93 -4.90
N LEU A 38 10.21 -13.74 -3.58
CA LEU A 38 9.36 -12.70 -2.99
C LEU A 38 9.74 -11.31 -3.50
N ALA A 39 11.02 -10.94 -3.46
CA ALA A 39 11.51 -9.66 -3.93
C ALA A 39 11.18 -9.43 -5.42
N ALA A 40 11.40 -10.45 -6.26
CA ALA A 40 11.09 -10.41 -7.69
C ALA A 40 9.59 -10.26 -7.93
N ARG A 41 8.74 -10.93 -7.16
CA ARG A 41 7.28 -10.79 -7.27
C ARG A 41 6.81 -9.41 -6.84
N LEU A 42 7.28 -8.91 -5.70
CA LEU A 42 6.96 -7.58 -5.21
C LEU A 42 7.40 -6.49 -6.20
N GLU A 43 8.48 -6.71 -6.95
CA GLU A 43 8.89 -5.80 -8.02
C GLU A 43 7.95 -5.88 -9.23
N ARG A 44 7.57 -7.09 -9.67
CA ARG A 44 6.60 -7.28 -10.77
C ARG A 44 5.24 -6.65 -10.48
N ASP A 45 4.82 -6.66 -9.23
CA ASP A 45 3.54 -6.12 -8.77
C ASP A 45 3.64 -4.70 -8.21
N ALA A 46 4.79 -4.03 -8.33
CA ALA A 46 5.04 -2.70 -7.74
C ALA A 46 3.98 -1.67 -8.17
N GLU A 47 3.56 -1.68 -9.43
CA GLU A 47 2.52 -0.75 -9.94
C GLU A 47 1.11 -1.03 -9.39
N LYS A 48 0.90 -2.20 -8.78
CA LYS A 48 -0.39 -2.61 -8.20
C LYS A 48 -0.48 -2.31 -6.70
N THR A 49 0.61 -1.92 -6.08
CA THR A 49 0.70 -1.68 -4.64
C THR A 49 1.29 -0.31 -4.36
N GLN A 50 0.65 0.46 -3.48
CA GLN A 50 1.12 1.80 -3.14
C GLN A 50 2.22 1.79 -2.08
N VAL A 51 2.26 0.76 -1.23
CA VAL A 51 3.19 0.67 -0.12
C VAL A 51 3.47 -0.79 0.22
N ILE A 52 4.72 -1.08 0.56
CA ILE A 52 5.12 -2.38 1.12
C ILE A 52 5.76 -2.11 2.47
N ILE A 53 5.24 -2.78 3.51
CA ILE A 53 5.70 -2.62 4.88
C ILE A 53 6.64 -3.77 5.22
N GLY A 54 7.80 -3.48 5.80
CA GLY A 54 8.79 -4.50 6.14
C GLY A 54 10.02 -3.94 6.83
N ASN A 55 11.03 -4.78 7.02
CA ASN A 55 12.32 -4.35 7.55
C ASN A 55 13.14 -3.66 6.45
N PRO A 56 13.49 -2.36 6.59
CA PRO A 56 14.27 -1.65 5.57
C PRO A 56 15.67 -2.24 5.32
N SER A 57 16.22 -3.03 6.26
CA SER A 57 17.49 -3.74 6.07
C SER A 57 17.40 -4.87 5.05
N GLN A 58 16.20 -5.42 4.78
CA GLN A 58 15.98 -6.43 3.74
C GLN A 58 15.80 -5.76 2.38
N GLN A 59 15.09 -4.63 2.33
CA GLN A 59 14.87 -3.91 1.08
C GLN A 59 14.60 -2.42 1.35
N ALA A 60 15.35 -1.55 0.67
CA ALA A 60 15.30 -0.11 0.91
C ALA A 60 13.92 0.51 0.64
N ARG A 61 13.10 -0.08 -0.25
CA ARG A 61 11.74 0.40 -0.57
C ARG A 61 10.69 0.08 0.49
N PHE A 62 11.03 -0.68 1.53
CA PHE A 62 10.08 -1.02 2.58
C PHE A 62 9.87 0.15 3.55
N VAL A 63 8.60 0.47 3.76
CA VAL A 63 8.18 1.37 4.84
C VAL A 63 8.29 0.60 6.16
N PRO A 64 8.89 1.17 7.21
CA PRO A 64 8.96 0.51 8.51
C PRO A 64 7.57 0.19 9.08
N PHE A 65 7.51 -0.85 9.90
CA PHE A 65 6.29 -1.20 10.63
C PHE A 65 5.77 0.00 11.46
N GLY A 66 4.45 0.17 11.47
CA GLY A 66 3.78 1.27 12.17
C GLY A 66 3.87 2.64 11.52
N GLN A 67 4.57 2.78 10.39
CA GLN A 67 4.69 4.04 9.64
C GLN A 67 3.79 4.12 8.39
N ALA A 68 3.10 3.02 8.06
CA ALA A 68 2.13 3.05 6.98
C ALA A 68 0.99 4.03 7.30
N GLN A 69 0.43 4.67 6.26
CA GLN A 69 -0.58 5.72 6.38
C GLN A 69 -0.12 7.00 7.11
N SER A 70 1.20 7.21 7.22
CA SER A 70 1.81 8.49 7.62
C SER A 70 2.70 9.07 6.50
N PRO A 71 2.16 9.31 5.29
CA PRO A 71 2.97 9.79 4.17
C PRO A 71 3.54 11.17 4.46
N ALA A 72 4.81 11.40 4.14
CA ALA A 72 5.36 12.73 4.06
C ALA A 72 4.77 13.48 2.84
N LEU A 73 4.95 14.80 2.80
CA LEU A 73 4.46 15.65 1.71
C LEU A 73 4.94 15.20 0.32
N THR A 74 6.06 14.48 0.26
CA THR A 74 6.69 13.99 -0.97
C THR A 74 6.40 12.52 -1.26
N ASP A 75 5.71 11.80 -0.38
CA ASP A 75 5.49 10.35 -0.47
C ASP A 75 4.21 10.06 -1.26
N TYR A 76 4.21 10.48 -2.53
CA TYR A 76 3.10 10.24 -3.45
C TYR A 76 3.03 8.76 -3.84
N ALA A 77 1.82 8.18 -3.78
CA ALA A 77 1.58 6.74 -3.89
C ALA A 77 1.96 6.11 -5.24
N ASP A 78 2.06 6.92 -6.28
CA ASP A 78 2.44 6.56 -7.65
C ASP A 78 3.79 7.18 -8.07
N GLY A 79 4.49 7.85 -7.14
CA GLY A 79 5.69 8.63 -7.42
C GLY A 79 5.42 9.90 -8.25
N ILE A 80 4.16 10.20 -8.57
CA ILE A 80 3.80 11.38 -9.34
C ILE A 80 3.47 12.51 -8.37
N ASN A 81 4.28 13.57 -8.41
CA ASN A 81 3.99 14.77 -7.64
C ASN A 81 2.64 15.36 -8.11
N THR A 82 1.65 15.35 -7.22
CA THR A 82 0.28 15.83 -7.53
C THR A 82 0.28 17.26 -8.04
N LEU A 83 1.16 18.14 -7.54
CA LEU A 83 1.26 19.52 -8.01
C LEU A 83 1.82 19.59 -9.43
N THR A 84 2.84 18.78 -9.75
CA THR A 84 3.35 18.65 -11.12
C THR A 84 2.28 18.16 -12.08
N PHE A 85 1.49 17.15 -11.68
CA PHE A 85 0.36 16.66 -12.47
C PHE A 85 -0.66 17.78 -12.74
N LEU A 86 -1.12 18.49 -11.70
CA LEU A 86 -2.10 19.57 -11.83
C LEU A 86 -1.58 20.72 -12.71
N LEU A 87 -0.30 21.09 -12.59
CA LEU A 87 0.32 22.11 -13.44
C LEU A 87 0.39 21.68 -14.90
N SER A 88 0.65 20.39 -15.19
CA SER A 88 0.69 19.86 -16.55
C SER A 88 -0.65 19.97 -17.28
N LEU A 89 -1.77 19.83 -16.57
CA LEU A 89 -3.12 19.99 -17.13
C LEU A 89 -3.41 21.43 -17.58
N GLY A 90 -2.80 22.42 -16.92
CA GLY A 90 -2.91 23.83 -17.29
C GLY A 90 -2.06 24.21 -18.51
N GLN A 91 -0.95 23.51 -18.76
CA GLN A 91 -0.04 23.75 -19.88
C GLN A 91 -0.54 23.15 -21.20
N SER A 92 -1.44 22.15 -21.17
CA SER A 92 -2.06 21.55 -22.36
C SER A 92 -3.09 22.44 -23.07
N LYS A 93 -3.32 23.67 -22.57
CA LYS A 93 -4.36 24.57 -23.07
C LYS A 93 -3.84 25.80 -23.84
N SER A 94 -2.58 25.80 -24.28
CA SER A 94 -2.00 26.87 -25.10
C SER A 94 -1.50 26.40 -26.45
#